data_AF-A0A9D6HWV6-F1
#
_entry.id   AF-A0A9D6HWV6-F1
#
_cell.length_a   1.000
_cell.length_b   1.000
_cell.length_c   1.000
_cell.angle_alpha   90.00
_cell.angle_beta   90.00
_cell.angle_gamma   90.00
#
_symmetry.space_group_name_H-M   'P 1'
#
loop_
_entity.id
_entity.type
_entity.pdbx_description
1 polymer ?
#
loop_
_entity_poly.entity_id
_entity_poly.type
_entity_poly.pdbx_seq_one_letter_code
_entity_poly.pdbx_strand_id
1 'polypeptide(L)'
;MWKALKKMARRANRSEGNRAGDIPDSDDGQYAREQKMQFLEAQVQFLLDEVGSLKGLVRHLASDRIQDLPLVRETRESFDFQWRNLPIGNAMLSDESWKKDVENTICRFSDLPREWFAGKNVMDAGAGLGRWTYGFGKLGVGSCTSFDISDAGVARTMKVAGEFGPTFQVLKTNVLEERTNPGSANHHVVARKAGS
;
A
#
# COMPACT_ATOMS: atom_id res chain seq x y z
N MET A 1 -27.28 -24.48 15.14
CA MET A 1 -27.52 -24.10 13.73
C MET A 1 -27.47 -25.28 12.76
N TRP A 2 -26.36 -26.03 12.67
CA TRP A 2 -26.18 -27.21 11.78
C TRP A 2 -27.26 -28.31 11.87
N LYS A 3 -27.76 -28.61 13.08
CA LYS A 3 -28.82 -29.61 13.30
C LYS A 3 -30.20 -29.18 12.78
N ALA A 4 -30.46 -27.87 12.70
CA ALA A 4 -31.73 -27.34 12.18
C ALA A 4 -31.81 -27.45 10.66
N LEU A 5 -30.70 -27.15 9.97
CA LEU A 5 -30.56 -27.27 8.51
C LEU A 5 -30.73 -28.71 8.02
N LYS A 6 -30.15 -29.71 8.72
CA LYS A 6 -30.34 -31.13 8.38
C LYS A 6 -31.79 -31.62 8.55
N LYS A 7 -32.56 -31.00 9.45
CA LYS A 7 -33.97 -31.38 9.70
C LYS A 7 -34.91 -30.84 8.62
N MET A 8 -34.60 -29.68 8.04
CA MET A 8 -35.36 -29.10 6.93
C MET A 8 -35.15 -29.86 5.62
N ALA A 9 -33.90 -30.25 5.30
CA ALA A 9 -33.60 -31.03 4.08
C ALA A 9 -34.29 -32.40 4.03
N ARG A 10 -34.57 -33.02 5.19
CA ARG A 10 -35.27 -34.33 5.26
C ARG A 10 -36.79 -34.24 5.11
N ARG A 11 -37.39 -33.06 5.29
CA ARG A 11 -38.83 -32.85 5.09
C ARG A 11 -39.19 -32.66 3.62
N ALA A 12 -38.29 -32.12 2.81
CA ALA A 12 -38.50 -31.92 1.38
C ALA A 12 -38.57 -33.25 0.58
N ASN A 13 -37.81 -34.28 0.98
CA ASN A 13 -37.71 -35.55 0.23
C ASN A 13 -38.86 -36.56 0.48
N ARG A 14 -39.93 -36.21 1.21
CA ARG A 14 -41.02 -37.17 1.56
C ARG A 14 -42.33 -36.97 0.80
N SER A 15 -42.46 -35.99 -0.09
CA SER A 15 -43.75 -35.67 -0.73
C SER A 15 -43.91 -36.10 -2.20
N GLU A 16 -42.94 -36.77 -2.82
CA GLU A 16 -43.07 -37.15 -4.24
C GLU A 16 -43.53 -38.59 -4.42
N GLY A 17 -44.85 -38.78 -4.29
CA GLY A 17 -45.57 -39.96 -4.75
C GLY A 17 -46.31 -39.65 -6.06
N ASN A 18 -45.87 -40.32 -7.13
CA ASN A 18 -46.61 -40.68 -8.35
C ASN A 18 -47.58 -39.66 -8.97
N ARG A 19 -47.16 -39.07 -10.11
CA ARG A 19 -47.99 -38.92 -11.32
C ARG A 19 -47.10 -38.65 -12.53
N ALA A 20 -47.11 -39.60 -13.46
CA ALA A 20 -46.55 -39.41 -14.80
C ALA A 20 -47.55 -38.60 -15.63
N GLY A 21 -47.17 -37.38 -15.98
CA GLY A 21 -47.91 -36.48 -16.85
C GLY A 21 -47.08 -35.23 -17.09
N ASP A 22 -46.80 -34.97 -18.37
CA ASP A 22 -46.25 -33.75 -18.97
C ASP A 22 -45.13 -33.06 -18.20
N ILE A 23 -43.88 -33.28 -18.62
CA ILE A 23 -42.70 -32.58 -18.10
C ILE A 23 -42.80 -31.10 -18.50
N PRO A 24 -43.13 -30.17 -17.59
CA PRO A 24 -42.88 -28.76 -17.84
C PRO A 24 -41.37 -28.61 -17.78
N ASP A 25 -40.79 -27.84 -18.69
CA ASP A 25 -39.39 -27.41 -18.59
C ASP A 25 -39.28 -26.58 -17.30
N SER A 26 -38.96 -27.23 -16.18
CA SER A 26 -39.26 -26.70 -14.86
C SER A 26 -38.20 -25.69 -14.43
N ASP A 27 -38.64 -24.44 -14.34
CA ASP A 27 -37.96 -23.27 -13.78
C ASP A 27 -37.27 -23.57 -12.43
N ASP A 28 -37.82 -24.53 -11.67
CA ASP A 28 -37.28 -25.07 -10.42
C ASP A 28 -35.83 -25.59 -10.54
N GLY A 29 -35.49 -26.19 -11.69
CA GLY A 29 -34.15 -26.70 -11.96
C GLY A 29 -33.11 -25.61 -12.21
N GLN A 30 -33.53 -24.48 -12.79
CA GLN A 30 -32.66 -23.31 -12.99
C GLN A 30 -32.45 -22.57 -11.66
N TYR A 31 -33.53 -22.33 -10.92
CA TYR A 31 -33.48 -21.69 -9.61
C TYR A 31 -32.60 -22.46 -8.60
N ALA A 32 -32.65 -23.79 -8.60
CA ALA A 32 -31.79 -24.62 -7.77
C ALA A 32 -30.30 -24.56 -8.17
N ARG A 33 -30.00 -24.43 -9.48
CA ARG A 33 -28.63 -24.26 -9.97
C ARG A 33 -28.07 -22.89 -9.61
N GLU A 34 -28.87 -21.83 -9.73
CA GLU A 34 -28.48 -20.47 -9.36
C GLU A 34 -28.19 -20.35 -7.87
N GLN A 35 -29.05 -20.88 -7.01
CA GLN A 35 -28.80 -20.92 -5.56
C GLN A 35 -27.53 -21.67 -5.21
N LYS A 36 -27.27 -22.81 -5.89
CA LYS A 36 -26.03 -23.57 -5.71
C LYS A 36 -24.81 -22.77 -6.16
N MET A 37 -24.92 -22.03 -7.27
CA MET A 37 -23.84 -21.18 -7.78
C MET A 37 -23.52 -20.05 -6.81
N GLN A 38 -24.53 -19.30 -6.36
CA GLN A 38 -24.37 -18.23 -5.37
C GLN A 38 -23.75 -18.75 -4.06
N PHE A 39 -24.17 -19.93 -3.61
CA PHE A 39 -23.60 -20.56 -2.43
C PHE A 39 -22.12 -20.91 -2.62
N LEU A 40 -21.75 -21.46 -3.78
CA LEU A 40 -20.35 -21.77 -4.09
C LEU A 40 -19.50 -20.50 -4.22
N GLU A 41 -20.01 -19.45 -4.84
CA GLU A 41 -19.34 -18.15 -4.93
C GLU A 41 -19.07 -17.57 -3.54
N ALA A 42 -20.07 -17.62 -2.65
CA ALA A 42 -19.90 -17.18 -1.26
C ALA A 42 -18.85 -18.02 -0.52
N GLN A 43 -18.81 -19.34 -0.74
CA GLN A 43 -17.77 -20.21 -0.15
C GLN A 43 -16.37 -19.90 -0.69
N VAL A 44 -16.25 -19.67 -1.99
CA VAL A 44 -14.97 -19.30 -2.62
C VAL A 44 -14.48 -17.96 -2.07
N GLN A 45 -15.36 -16.96 -1.98
CA GLN A 45 -15.01 -15.65 -1.43
C GLN A 45 -14.53 -15.79 0.02
N PHE A 46 -15.26 -16.54 0.86
CA PHE A 46 -14.85 -16.80 2.24
C PHE A 46 -13.47 -17.46 2.33
N LEU A 47 -13.19 -18.48 1.51
CA LEU A 47 -11.87 -19.14 1.49
C LEU A 47 -10.75 -18.20 1.03
N LEU A 48 -11.02 -17.31 0.07
CA LEU A 48 -10.06 -16.30 -0.37
C LEU A 48 -9.75 -15.30 0.74
N ASP A 49 -10.76 -14.88 1.49
CA ASP A 49 -10.62 -13.99 2.64
C ASP A 49 -9.77 -14.65 3.74
N GLU A 50 -10.06 -15.92 4.10
CA GLU A 50 -9.29 -16.70 5.08
C GLU A 50 -7.83 -16.90 4.65
N VAL A 51 -7.59 -17.24 3.38
CA VAL A 51 -6.22 -17.34 2.83
C VAL A 51 -5.51 -15.98 2.90
N GLY A 52 -6.23 -14.88 2.65
CA GLY A 52 -5.73 -13.52 2.81
C GLY A 52 -5.30 -13.23 4.24
N SER A 53 -6.15 -13.54 5.22
CA SER A 53 -5.88 -13.38 6.65
C SER A 53 -4.69 -14.23 7.11
N LEU A 54 -4.61 -15.50 6.69
CA LEU A 54 -3.49 -16.38 7.01
C LEU A 54 -2.17 -15.88 6.42
N LYS A 55 -2.18 -15.39 5.17
CA LYS A 55 -1.00 -14.75 4.56
C LYS A 55 -0.56 -13.52 5.34
N GLY A 56 -1.51 -12.73 5.84
CA GLY A 56 -1.25 -11.60 6.72
C GLY A 56 -0.54 -12.02 8.01
N LEU A 57 -1.06 -13.06 8.67
CA LEU A 57 -0.47 -13.61 9.90
C LEU A 57 0.94 -14.17 9.65
N VAL A 58 1.14 -14.91 8.55
CA VAL A 58 2.47 -15.42 8.17
C VAL A 58 3.46 -14.28 7.96
N ARG A 59 3.09 -13.21 7.26
CA ARG A 59 3.96 -12.04 7.07
C ARG A 59 4.31 -11.37 8.39
N HIS A 60 3.36 -11.29 9.31
CA HIS A 60 3.58 -10.70 10.63
C HIS A 60 4.52 -11.58 11.48
N LEU A 61 4.27 -12.89 11.55
CA LEU A 61 5.09 -13.82 12.33
C LEU A 61 6.49 -14.02 11.75
N ALA A 62 6.64 -13.88 10.44
CA ALA A 62 7.91 -14.05 9.74
C ALA A 62 8.60 -12.72 9.42
N SER A 63 8.09 -11.57 9.86
CA SER A 63 8.60 -10.24 9.49
C SER A 63 10.11 -10.15 9.67
N ASP A 64 10.60 -10.61 10.81
CA ASP A 64 12.01 -10.50 11.21
C ASP A 64 12.92 -11.35 10.32
N ARG A 65 12.41 -12.46 9.79
CA ARG A 65 13.16 -13.35 8.89
C ARG A 65 12.97 -12.99 7.42
N ILE A 66 11.86 -12.38 7.06
CA ILE A 66 11.56 -11.95 5.69
C ILE A 66 12.56 -10.88 5.24
N GLN A 67 12.94 -9.95 6.13
CA GLN A 67 13.89 -8.87 5.81
C GLN A 67 15.25 -9.40 5.31
N ASP A 68 15.65 -10.59 5.77
CA ASP A 68 16.93 -11.21 5.41
C ASP A 68 16.85 -12.14 4.20
N LEU A 69 15.65 -12.38 3.65
CA LEU A 69 15.52 -13.21 2.46
C LEU A 69 16.27 -12.58 1.28
N PRO A 70 16.99 -13.37 0.47
CA PRO A 70 17.72 -12.87 -0.70
C PRO A 70 16.88 -11.98 -1.60
N LEU A 71 15.62 -12.38 -1.84
CA LEU A 71 14.68 -11.62 -2.66
C LEU A 71 14.39 -10.21 -2.13
N VAL A 72 14.28 -10.02 -0.81
CA VAL A 72 14.04 -8.71 -0.21
C VAL A 72 15.27 -7.82 -0.34
N ARG A 73 16.47 -8.40 -0.15
CA ARG A 73 17.74 -7.70 -0.36
C ARG A 73 17.92 -7.27 -1.82
N GLU A 74 17.71 -8.18 -2.76
CA GLU A 74 17.75 -7.89 -4.20
C GLU A 74 16.74 -6.81 -4.59
N THR A 75 15.54 -6.84 -4.03
CA THR A 75 14.52 -5.80 -4.27
C THR A 75 14.99 -4.44 -3.78
N ARG A 76 15.55 -4.35 -2.56
CA ARG A 76 16.10 -3.12 -2.01
C ARG A 76 17.26 -2.59 -2.84
N GLU A 77 18.19 -3.46 -3.23
CA GLU A 77 19.34 -3.13 -4.06
C GLU A 77 18.93 -2.67 -5.46
N SER A 78 17.88 -3.27 -6.02
CA SER A 78 17.29 -2.84 -7.30
C SER A 78 16.77 -1.42 -7.22
N PHE A 79 16.03 -1.05 -6.16
CA PHE A 79 15.58 0.34 -5.97
C PHE A 79 16.76 1.31 -5.79
N ASP A 80 17.76 0.96 -4.98
CA ASP A 80 18.96 1.78 -4.81
C ASP A 80 19.69 2.00 -6.15
N PHE A 81 19.84 0.94 -6.94
CA PHE A 81 20.42 1.01 -8.28
C PHE A 81 19.58 1.89 -9.22
N GLN A 82 18.26 1.73 -9.23
CA GLN A 82 17.35 2.55 -10.03
C GLN A 82 17.50 4.03 -9.68
N TRP A 83 17.44 4.38 -8.40
CA TRP A 83 17.60 5.78 -7.98
C TRP A 83 18.99 6.32 -8.27
N ARG A 84 20.03 5.49 -8.26
CA ARG A 84 21.38 5.91 -8.65
C ARG A 84 21.45 6.21 -10.15
N ASN A 85 20.95 5.31 -11.00
CA ASN A 85 21.24 5.28 -12.44
C ASN A 85 20.15 5.85 -13.34
N LEU A 86 18.91 6.01 -12.87
CA LEU A 86 17.78 6.50 -13.65
C LEU A 86 17.25 7.83 -13.09
N PRO A 87 17.98 8.95 -13.27
CA PRO A 87 17.53 10.27 -12.81
C PRO A 87 16.47 10.89 -13.72
N ILE A 88 16.19 10.28 -14.88
CA ILE A 88 15.33 10.82 -15.92
C ILE A 88 14.19 9.85 -16.19
N GLY A 89 12.97 10.39 -16.29
CA GLY A 89 11.78 9.62 -16.60
C GLY A 89 10.53 10.47 -16.52
N ASN A 90 9.43 9.92 -17.05
CA ASN A 90 8.12 10.54 -16.95
C ASN A 90 7.70 10.61 -15.47
N ALA A 91 7.02 11.71 -15.10
CA ALA A 91 6.61 11.94 -13.72
C ALA A 91 7.77 11.93 -12.71
N MET A 92 8.92 12.46 -13.11
CA MET A 92 10.10 12.72 -12.27
C MET A 92 10.44 14.21 -12.27
N LEU A 93 11.38 14.64 -11.42
CA LEU A 93 11.79 16.05 -11.33
C LEU A 93 12.54 16.58 -12.57
N SER A 94 13.01 15.69 -13.44
CA SER A 94 13.59 16.02 -14.74
C SER A 94 12.53 16.27 -15.81
N ASP A 95 11.27 15.90 -15.56
CA ASP A 95 10.13 16.20 -16.42
C ASP A 95 9.51 17.54 -15.99
N GLU A 96 9.83 18.59 -16.75
CA GLU A 96 9.35 19.96 -16.47
C GLU A 96 7.83 20.09 -16.54
N SER A 97 7.15 19.25 -17.33
CA SER A 97 5.68 19.27 -17.41
C SER A 97 5.08 18.76 -16.10
N TRP A 98 5.62 17.65 -15.59
CA TRP A 98 5.21 17.08 -14.31
C TRP A 98 5.56 18.01 -13.15
N LYS A 99 6.77 18.59 -13.15
CA LYS A 99 7.25 19.48 -12.09
C LYS A 99 6.36 20.72 -11.91
N LYS A 100 5.77 21.23 -13.00
CA LYS A 100 4.80 22.33 -12.98
C LYS A 100 3.41 21.91 -12.47
N ASP A 101 3.02 20.66 -12.69
CA ASP A 101 1.68 20.14 -12.32
C ASP A 101 1.65 19.36 -11.00
N VAL A 102 2.80 19.14 -10.35
CA VAL A 102 2.92 18.28 -9.16
C VAL A 102 1.93 18.65 -8.05
N GLU A 103 1.69 19.95 -7.83
CA GLU A 103 0.75 20.45 -6.82
C GLU A 103 -0.69 20.01 -7.11
N ASN A 104 -1.12 20.13 -8.38
CA ASN A 104 -2.46 19.70 -8.81
C ASN A 104 -2.60 18.18 -8.76
N THR A 105 -1.52 17.46 -9.11
CA THR A 105 -1.50 16.00 -9.03
C THR A 105 -1.66 15.53 -7.58
N ILE A 106 -1.00 16.18 -6.61
CA ILE A 106 -1.19 15.88 -5.18
C ILE A 106 -2.63 16.18 -4.74
N CYS A 107 -3.19 17.34 -5.10
CA CYS A 107 -4.56 17.70 -4.76
C CYS A 107 -5.56 16.68 -5.33
N ARG A 108 -5.37 16.26 -6.58
CA ARG A 108 -6.22 15.24 -7.24
C ARG A 108 -6.14 13.87 -6.58
N PHE A 109 -4.96 13.42 -6.16
CA PHE A 109 -4.81 12.11 -5.51
C PHE A 109 -5.32 12.08 -4.08
N SER A 110 -5.28 13.22 -3.39
CA SER A 110 -5.75 13.34 -2.01
C SER A 110 -7.23 13.72 -1.90
N ASP A 111 -7.83 14.25 -2.98
CA ASP A 111 -9.13 14.91 -2.97
C ASP A 111 -9.20 16.06 -1.95
N LEU A 112 -8.08 16.77 -1.77
CA LEU A 112 -7.94 17.89 -0.86
C LEU A 112 -7.52 19.15 -1.63
N PRO A 113 -8.04 20.33 -1.23
CA PRO A 113 -7.68 21.58 -1.88
C PRO A 113 -6.27 22.04 -1.45
N ARG A 114 -5.62 22.87 -2.28
CA ARG A 114 -4.22 23.31 -2.07
C ARG A 114 -4.00 23.94 -0.70
N GLU A 115 -4.90 24.80 -0.25
CA GLU A 115 -4.83 25.52 1.02
C GLU A 115 -4.85 24.60 2.25
N TRP A 116 -5.35 23.37 2.11
CA TRP A 116 -5.35 22.40 3.20
C TRP A 116 -3.92 22.02 3.64
N PHE A 117 -2.98 22.00 2.70
CA PHE A 117 -1.59 21.60 2.93
C PHE A 117 -0.76 22.67 3.63
N ALA A 118 -1.14 23.94 3.51
CA ALA A 118 -0.36 25.05 4.03
C ALA A 118 -0.11 24.91 5.54
N GLY A 119 1.17 24.96 5.94
CA GLY A 119 1.56 24.84 7.34
C GLY A 119 1.40 23.45 7.97
N LYS A 120 0.98 22.43 7.22
CA LYS A 120 0.85 21.06 7.73
C LYS A 120 2.20 20.36 7.89
N ASN A 121 2.25 19.36 8.74
CA ASN A 121 3.38 18.44 8.84
C ASN A 121 3.07 17.20 8.00
N VAL A 122 3.95 16.89 7.06
CA VAL A 122 3.75 15.79 6.11
C VAL A 122 4.85 14.74 6.25
N MET A 123 4.46 13.48 6.04
CA MET A 123 5.35 12.34 5.92
C MET A 123 5.38 11.87 4.46
N ASP A 124 6.56 11.83 3.84
CA ASP A 124 6.79 11.27 2.50
C ASP A 124 7.46 9.90 2.64
N ALA A 125 6.68 8.82 2.61
CA ALA A 125 7.17 7.46 2.82
C ALA A 125 7.56 6.79 1.50
N GLY A 126 8.85 6.46 1.33
CA GLY A 126 9.41 5.96 0.07
C GLY A 126 9.71 7.10 -0.90
N ALA A 127 10.46 8.10 -0.44
CA ALA A 127 10.67 9.36 -1.13
C ALA A 127 11.42 9.21 -2.47
N GLY A 128 12.26 8.17 -2.62
CA GLY A 128 12.98 7.86 -3.86
C GLY A 128 13.79 9.05 -4.36
N LEU A 129 13.41 9.60 -5.52
CA LEU A 129 14.06 10.77 -6.12
C LEU A 129 13.61 12.12 -5.52
N GLY A 130 12.73 12.12 -4.53
CA GLY A 130 12.24 13.32 -3.83
C GLY A 130 11.11 14.05 -4.57
N ARG A 131 10.43 13.40 -5.51
CA ARG A 131 9.41 14.06 -6.33
C ARG A 131 8.24 14.59 -5.49
N TRP A 132 7.77 13.79 -4.53
CA TRP A 132 6.66 14.18 -3.66
C TRP A 132 7.11 15.18 -2.60
N THR A 133 8.30 14.98 -2.03
CA THR A 133 8.99 15.98 -1.20
C THR A 133 9.01 17.36 -1.88
N TYR A 134 9.37 17.44 -3.16
CA TYR A 134 9.31 18.68 -3.94
C TYR A 134 7.89 19.25 -4.01
N GLY A 135 6.90 18.41 -4.34
CA GLY A 135 5.50 18.82 -4.42
C GLY A 135 4.96 19.37 -3.11
N PHE A 136 5.26 18.74 -1.97
CA PHE A 136 4.88 19.25 -0.66
C PHE A 136 5.56 20.59 -0.35
N GLY A 137 6.83 20.75 -0.73
CA GLY A 137 7.53 22.03 -0.68
C GLY A 137 6.82 23.13 -1.45
N LYS A 138 6.36 22.83 -2.67
CA LYS A 138 5.61 23.77 -3.51
C LYS A 138 4.24 24.14 -2.91
N LEU A 139 3.57 23.17 -2.28
CA LEU A 139 2.29 23.38 -1.58
C LEU A 139 2.41 24.20 -0.28
N GLY A 140 3.62 24.52 0.17
CA GLY A 140 3.83 25.36 1.36
C GLY A 140 3.52 24.64 2.68
N VAL A 141 3.76 23.33 2.75
CA VAL A 141 3.65 22.59 4.02
C VAL A 141 4.60 23.19 5.07
N GLY A 142 4.22 23.11 6.34
CA GLY A 142 5.02 23.66 7.45
C GLY A 142 6.29 22.85 7.68
N SER A 143 6.21 21.52 7.58
CA SER A 143 7.36 20.62 7.60
C SER A 143 7.11 19.36 6.78
N CYS A 144 8.18 18.75 6.30
CA CYS A 144 8.14 17.47 5.60
C CYS A 144 9.24 16.56 6.14
N THR A 145 8.88 15.36 6.58
CA THR A 145 9.85 14.30 6.90
C THR A 145 9.75 13.20 5.86
N SER A 146 10.77 13.08 5.05
CA SER A 146 10.86 12.13 3.95
C SER A 146 11.67 10.90 4.37
N PHE A 147 11.22 9.73 3.98
CA PHE A 147 11.80 8.45 4.39
C PHE A 147 12.15 7.62 3.17
N ASP A 148 13.33 7.03 3.15
CA ASP A 148 13.70 6.02 2.16
C ASP A 148 14.70 5.03 2.76
N ILE A 149 14.74 3.80 2.24
CA ILE A 149 15.66 2.76 2.70
C ILE A 149 16.97 2.73 1.90
N SER A 150 16.96 3.31 0.70
CA SER A 150 18.09 3.34 -0.23
C SER A 150 19.02 4.51 0.04
N ASP A 151 20.33 4.31 -0.15
CA ASP A 151 21.31 5.39 -0.01
C ASP A 151 21.15 6.41 -1.14
N ALA A 152 20.94 5.93 -2.36
CA ALA A 152 20.75 6.79 -3.52
C ALA A 152 19.49 7.66 -3.42
N GLY A 153 18.37 7.08 -2.95
CA GLY A 153 17.11 7.81 -2.78
C GLY A 153 17.23 8.89 -1.70
N VAL A 154 17.80 8.54 -0.54
CA VAL A 154 18.06 9.49 0.54
C VAL A 154 18.95 10.65 0.05
N ALA A 155 20.08 10.35 -0.59
CA ALA A 155 21.01 11.37 -1.06
C ALA A 155 20.39 12.33 -2.09
N ARG A 156 19.49 11.84 -2.95
CA ARG A 156 18.80 12.68 -3.93
C ARG A 156 17.69 13.50 -3.29
N THR A 157 16.87 12.88 -2.45
CA THR A 157 15.80 13.57 -1.73
C THR A 157 16.36 14.67 -0.83
N MET A 158 17.54 14.47 -0.22
CA MET A 158 18.22 15.52 0.56
C MET A 158 18.54 16.77 -0.26
N LYS A 159 18.90 16.63 -1.54
CA LYS A 159 19.15 17.78 -2.42
C LYS A 159 17.87 18.57 -2.66
N VAL A 160 16.77 17.87 -2.91
CA VAL A 160 15.44 18.45 -3.13
C VAL A 160 14.92 19.13 -1.86
N ALA A 161 14.98 18.44 -0.72
CA ALA A 161 14.60 18.98 0.58
C ALA A 161 15.37 20.27 0.92
N GLY A 162 16.64 20.35 0.51
CA GLY A 162 17.48 21.53 0.69
C GLY A 162 16.92 22.81 0.06
N GLU A 163 16.08 22.71 -0.98
CA GLU A 163 15.43 23.86 -1.63
C GLU A 163 14.37 24.54 -0.75
N PHE A 164 13.81 23.82 0.23
CA PHE A 164 12.68 24.28 1.06
C PHE A 164 13.08 24.61 2.51
N GLY A 165 14.38 24.50 2.82
CA GLY A 165 14.93 24.91 4.11
C GLY A 165 14.93 23.82 5.19
N PRO A 166 15.22 24.19 6.46
CA PRO A 166 15.52 23.23 7.52
C PRO A 166 14.30 22.45 8.04
N THR A 167 13.08 22.87 7.70
CA THR A 167 11.85 22.14 8.07
C THR A 167 11.59 20.90 7.19
N PHE A 168 12.43 20.69 6.17
CA PHE A 168 12.40 19.51 5.32
C PHE A 168 13.56 18.59 5.68
N GLN A 169 13.22 17.42 6.21
CA GLN A 169 14.18 16.42 6.70
C GLN A 169 14.07 15.14 5.89
N VAL A 170 15.19 14.42 5.77
CA VAL A 170 15.24 13.13 5.07
C VAL A 170 15.93 12.12 5.97
N LEU A 171 15.27 10.99 6.20
CA LEU A 171 15.73 9.94 7.10
C LEU A 171 15.90 8.63 6.34
N LYS A 172 17.07 8.01 6.48
CA LYS A 172 17.31 6.65 6.01
C LYS A 172 16.74 5.66 7.02
N THR A 173 15.53 5.15 6.80
CA THR A 173 14.92 4.17 7.71
C THR A 173 13.76 3.45 7.04
N ASN A 174 13.51 2.23 7.47
CA ASN A 174 12.31 1.49 7.13
C ASN A 174 11.15 1.96 8.00
N VAL A 175 10.16 2.61 7.41
CA VAL A 175 8.98 3.14 8.14
C VAL A 175 8.11 2.05 8.77
N LEU A 176 8.30 0.79 8.38
CA LEU A 176 7.59 -0.35 8.93
C LEU A 176 8.35 -1.04 10.08
N GLU A 177 9.60 -0.66 10.32
CA GLU A 177 10.34 -1.16 11.48
C GLU A 177 9.99 -0.33 12.72
N GLU A 178 9.70 -1.03 13.82
CA GLU A 178 9.44 -0.38 15.10
C GLU A 178 10.70 0.41 15.50
N ARG A 179 10.54 1.73 15.71
CA ARG A 179 11.57 2.48 16.41
C ARG A 179 11.59 1.97 17.84
N THR A 180 12.55 1.12 18.16
CA THR A 180 12.98 1.00 19.55
C THR A 180 13.33 2.42 20.00
N ASN A 181 12.56 2.95 20.96
CA ASN A 181 12.73 4.31 21.45
C ASN A 181 14.23 4.55 21.76
N PRO A 182 14.91 5.51 21.13
CA PRO A 182 16.31 5.76 21.38
C PRO A 182 16.44 6.61 22.65
N GLY A 183 16.18 5.98 23.79
CA GLY A 183 16.83 6.36 25.06
C GLY A 183 18.31 5.98 25.08
N SER A 184 18.81 5.30 24.05
CA SER A 184 20.22 4.94 23.90
C SER A 184 20.64 4.98 22.42
N ALA A 185 21.82 5.56 22.19
CA ALA A 185 22.64 5.52 20.96
C ALA A 185 22.25 6.41 19.75
N ASN A 186 22.99 7.52 19.67
CA ASN A 186 23.58 8.13 18.47
C ASN A 186 22.67 8.50 17.29
N HIS A 187 22.15 9.72 17.35
CA HIS A 187 21.77 10.46 16.16
C HIS A 187 23.00 10.73 15.29
N HIS A 188 23.21 9.94 14.23
CA HIS A 188 23.99 10.41 13.09
C HIS A 188 23.14 11.41 12.29
N VAL A 189 23.03 12.63 12.82
CA VAL A 189 22.77 13.79 11.98
C VAL A 189 24.02 13.95 11.11
N VAL A 190 23.90 13.71 9.82
CA VAL A 190 24.93 14.12 8.85
C VAL A 190 24.86 15.64 8.77
N ALA A 191 25.50 16.31 9.73
CA ALA A 191 25.62 17.75 9.77
C ALA A 191 26.55 18.23 8.66
N ARG A 192 26.06 19.21 7.90
CA ARG A 192 26.74 19.88 6.80
C ARG A 192 28.09 20.45 7.26
N LYS A 193 29.12 20.31 6.42
CA LYS A 193 30.33 21.15 6.47
C LYS A 193 29.89 22.59 6.20
N ALA A 194 29.93 23.45 7.21
CA ALA A 194 29.89 24.89 7.02
C ALA A 194 31.24 25.33 6.45
N GLY A 195 31.22 25.88 5.25
CA GLY A 195 32.34 26.62 4.68
C GLY A 195 31.95 28.09 4.59
N SER A 196 32.61 28.92 5.39
CA SER A 196 33.09 30.29 5.11
C SER A 196 34.03 30.65 6.25
#